data_AF-A0A955HWM4-F1
#
_entry.id   AF-A0A955HWM4-F1
#
_cell.length_a   1.000
_cell.length_b   1.000
_cell.length_c   1.000
_cell.angle_alpha   90.00
_cell.angle_beta   90.00
_cell.angle_gamma   90.00
#
_symmetry.space_group_name_H-M   'P 1'
#
loop_
_entity.id
_entity.type
_entity.pdbx_description
1 polymer ?
#
loop_
_entity_poly.entity_id
_entity_poly.type
_entity_poly.pdbx_seq_one_letter_code
_entity_poly.pdbx_strand_id
1 'polypeptide(L)'
;MRKLLAYLSGLALMLTSMAVPVLAAPYTPGPVTTPTFDCTIFDSCILYVDVDYAAAPPSDGTKDFPYQTISSALAKAKSDSNYRYIRIAEGTYSAEGFPLEIDMADFSHNIYLDGGWNGLADDWAERDPAANPTTIDAGGNATAIRYNGIGGGVTGLRIHGASAAGFGSAYGIDVDLSGGSATTMTVSENVIYDITGFGGAAVRIVTGSSSATANDNVMYDVSTLGGPFWLDGDVDAYNNVLHDNNGINVVYCTNGAHLYNNVMLENTPFRVIHAAGSCTVQHNSIVRNQLQDNGTDYGAVVMEGGANVVANNLITHNTGNDSSRHLAGDTSTFEYNGLYGNTADPEAGTANNLVCDPNYAVSNGTNADDVMMNSASDCVDAGKNIATITTDFNGITRPADGDDDGDAKSDPGAHEVPAPMVTAPVISNLDVLVDPFSPDGDGTQDSTTLGFTLNAEADVTVEVKTSTDTPVATLATSETKNGSVSYGWDGKGTGNTDLEAGMYKFVVMATNTGGSDMQEVSVEIAYDSTPAPGEQCAGYTDVAAS
;
A
#
# COMPACT_ATOMS: atom_id res chain seq x y z
N MET A 1 -3.98 -56.70 -18.80
CA MET A 1 -2.65 -56.80 -18.17
C MET A 1 -1.59 -56.51 -19.22
N ARG A 2 -0.68 -55.57 -18.93
CA ARG A 2 0.12 -54.72 -19.83
C ARG A 2 -0.59 -53.41 -20.21
N LYS A 3 0.11 -52.29 -19.96
CA LYS A 3 -0.30 -50.87 -19.95
C LYS A 3 -0.88 -50.31 -18.64
N LEU A 4 -0.18 -50.53 -17.54
CA LEU A 4 -0.27 -49.67 -16.35
C LEU A 4 1.03 -49.80 -15.54
N LEU A 5 2.16 -49.36 -16.09
CA LEU A 5 3.46 -49.31 -15.37
C LEU A 5 4.47 -48.50 -16.21
N ALA A 6 4.31 -47.17 -16.22
CA ALA A 6 5.30 -46.22 -16.77
C ALA A 6 4.98 -44.79 -16.33
N TYR A 7 4.88 -44.52 -15.02
CA TYR A 7 4.86 -43.16 -14.46
C TYR A 7 5.38 -43.16 -13.00
N LEU A 8 6.39 -43.99 -12.73
CA LEU A 8 7.02 -44.12 -11.41
C LEU A 8 8.54 -44.31 -11.62
N SER A 9 9.19 -43.27 -12.14
CA SER A 9 10.65 -43.12 -12.13
C SER A 9 11.01 -41.72 -12.66
N GLY A 10 10.94 -40.72 -11.78
CA GLY A 10 11.30 -39.34 -12.16
C GLY A 10 11.41 -38.35 -11.01
N LEU A 11 11.54 -38.82 -9.76
CA LEU A 11 11.67 -37.93 -8.60
C LEU A 11 12.76 -38.44 -7.66
N ALA A 12 14.02 -38.29 -8.09
CA ALA A 12 15.20 -38.41 -7.24
C ALA A 12 16.42 -37.86 -7.97
N LEU A 13 16.68 -36.56 -7.83
CA LEU A 13 17.99 -35.89 -7.72
C LEU A 13 17.84 -34.43 -8.10
N MET A 14 17.99 -33.52 -7.13
CA MET A 14 18.85 -32.33 -7.19
C MET A 14 18.74 -31.61 -5.84
N LEU A 15 19.55 -32.03 -4.87
CA LEU A 15 19.87 -31.25 -3.68
C LEU A 15 21.28 -30.70 -3.89
N THR A 16 21.41 -29.42 -4.20
CA THR A 16 22.64 -28.66 -3.97
C THR A 16 22.31 -27.21 -3.63
N SER A 17 22.44 -26.89 -2.33
CA SER A 17 23.11 -25.71 -1.79
C SER A 17 22.96 -24.40 -2.59
N MET A 18 22.03 -23.55 -2.16
CA MET A 18 22.13 -22.10 -2.39
C MET A 18 22.11 -21.38 -1.05
N ALA A 19 23.05 -20.45 -0.91
CA ALA A 19 23.32 -19.70 0.29
C ALA A 19 22.17 -18.72 0.61
N VAL A 20 21.82 -18.65 1.89
CA VAL A 20 20.85 -17.72 2.47
C VAL A 20 21.38 -16.29 2.34
N PRO A 21 20.67 -15.37 1.65
CA PRO A 21 20.91 -13.95 1.83
C PRO A 21 20.19 -13.46 3.10
N VAL A 22 20.88 -12.54 3.77
CA VAL A 22 20.55 -11.94 5.07
C VAL A 22 19.24 -11.16 5.01
N LEU A 23 18.40 -11.33 6.03
CA LEU A 23 17.14 -10.60 6.26
C LEU A 23 17.35 -9.08 6.18
N ALA A 24 16.52 -8.40 5.38
CA ALA A 24 16.18 -7.00 5.60
C ALA A 24 15.07 -6.90 6.66
N ALA A 25 15.04 -5.79 7.40
CA ALA A 25 14.21 -5.62 8.60
C ALA A 25 12.70 -5.74 8.31
N PRO A 26 11.92 -6.28 9.27
CA PRO A 26 10.47 -6.38 9.17
C PRO A 26 9.79 -5.01 9.16
N TYR A 27 8.73 -4.93 8.35
CA TYR A 27 7.76 -3.84 8.29
C TYR A 27 7.15 -3.54 9.67
N THR A 28 7.06 -2.25 10.01
CA THR A 28 6.38 -1.76 11.22
C THR A 28 5.00 -1.20 10.85
N PRO A 29 3.89 -1.84 11.25
CA PRO A 29 2.54 -1.33 10.97
C PRO A 29 2.29 0.00 11.67
N GLY A 30 1.64 0.93 10.96
CA GLY A 30 1.15 2.19 11.53
C GLY A 30 -0.01 1.98 12.52
N PRO A 31 -0.26 2.93 13.43
CA PRO A 31 -1.20 2.74 14.53
C PRO A 31 -2.66 2.72 14.04
N VAL A 32 -3.35 1.60 14.30
CA VAL A 32 -4.81 1.48 14.13
C VAL A 32 -5.51 2.08 15.35
N THR A 33 -6.40 3.05 15.15
CA THR A 33 -7.19 3.64 16.23
C THR A 33 -8.60 3.04 16.28
N THR A 34 -8.87 2.24 17.32
CA THR A 34 -10.24 1.84 17.71
C THR A 34 -10.49 2.25 19.17
N PRO A 35 -11.52 3.06 19.48
CA PRO A 35 -11.83 3.41 20.86
C PRO A 35 -12.87 2.46 21.45
N THR A 36 -12.58 1.87 22.61
CA THR A 36 -13.46 1.75 23.81
C THR A 36 -12.84 0.83 24.86
N PHE A 37 -12.73 1.31 26.11
CA PHE A 37 -12.14 0.63 27.27
C PHE A 37 -10.79 -0.05 27.00
N ASP A 38 -9.73 0.73 27.20
CA ASP A 38 -8.38 0.29 26.90
C ASP A 38 -7.83 -0.66 27.98
N CYS A 39 -8.01 -1.95 27.72
CA CYS A 39 -7.40 -3.03 28.48
C CYS A 39 -5.91 -3.23 28.13
N THR A 40 -5.36 -2.53 27.13
CA THR A 40 -3.94 -2.62 26.79
C THR A 40 -3.05 -1.84 27.77
N ILE A 41 -3.65 -0.98 28.61
CA ILE A 41 -2.96 -0.14 29.60
C ILE A 41 -2.99 -0.74 31.03
N PHE A 42 -3.90 -1.68 31.34
CA PHE A 42 -4.07 -2.23 32.69
C PHE A 42 -3.85 -3.74 32.76
N ASP A 43 -2.87 -4.19 33.55
CA ASP A 43 -2.50 -5.62 33.73
C ASP A 43 -3.65 -6.51 34.26
N SER A 44 -4.75 -5.94 34.77
CA SER A 44 -5.84 -6.68 35.42
C SER A 44 -6.77 -7.47 34.48
N CYS A 45 -6.58 -7.41 33.16
CA CYS A 45 -7.37 -8.15 32.16
C CYS A 45 -6.54 -8.94 31.14
N ILE A 46 -5.24 -9.08 31.41
CA ILE A 46 -4.26 -9.75 30.55
C ILE A 46 -3.76 -11.02 31.25
N LEU A 47 -3.64 -12.10 30.48
CA LEU A 47 -2.91 -13.31 30.88
C LEU A 47 -1.65 -13.44 30.05
N TYR A 48 -0.55 -13.77 30.72
CA TYR A 48 0.76 -13.93 30.12
C TYR A 48 1.08 -15.43 29.97
N VAL A 49 1.58 -15.82 28.81
CA VAL A 49 1.95 -17.20 28.48
C VAL A 49 3.37 -17.26 27.97
N ASP A 50 4.23 -18.01 28.63
CA ASP A 50 5.64 -18.22 28.28
C ASP A 50 5.98 -19.71 28.47
N VAL A 51 6.20 -20.41 27.35
CA VAL A 51 6.49 -21.84 27.34
C VAL A 51 7.85 -22.18 27.95
N ASP A 52 8.79 -21.24 27.88
CA ASP A 52 10.17 -21.42 28.35
C ASP A 52 10.37 -20.96 29.80
N TYR A 53 9.30 -20.48 30.45
CA TYR A 53 9.33 -20.05 31.84
C TYR A 53 9.69 -21.18 32.81
N ALA A 54 10.92 -21.15 33.30
CA ALA A 54 11.53 -22.23 34.08
C ALA A 54 11.26 -22.17 35.61
N ALA A 55 10.63 -21.12 36.14
CA ALA A 55 10.47 -20.97 37.58
C ALA A 55 9.40 -21.91 38.16
N ALA A 56 9.59 -22.31 39.42
CA ALA A 56 8.66 -23.21 40.10
C ALA A 56 7.33 -22.50 40.43
N PRO A 57 6.19 -23.21 40.39
CA PRO A 57 4.85 -22.65 40.58
C PRO A 57 4.68 -21.82 41.86
N PRO A 58 3.65 -20.95 41.92
CA PRO A 58 2.45 -21.00 41.05
C PRO A 58 2.58 -20.19 39.75
N SER A 59 2.15 -20.76 38.63
CA SER A 59 1.80 -20.00 37.42
C SER A 59 0.38 -19.46 37.60
N ASP A 60 0.22 -18.15 37.72
CA ASP A 60 -1.07 -17.49 37.92
C ASP A 60 -1.50 -16.60 36.74
N GLY A 61 -0.65 -16.54 35.70
CA GLY A 61 -0.89 -15.79 34.48
C GLY A 61 -0.52 -14.31 34.58
N THR A 62 0.13 -13.88 35.67
CA THR A 62 0.76 -12.55 35.78
C THR A 62 2.09 -12.51 35.02
N LYS A 63 2.65 -11.31 34.79
CA LYS A 63 3.97 -11.13 34.17
C LYS A 63 5.09 -11.89 34.89
N ASP A 64 5.04 -11.87 36.22
CA ASP A 64 6.05 -12.52 37.06
C ASP A 64 5.90 -14.05 37.07
N PHE A 65 4.69 -14.55 36.82
CA PHE A 65 4.33 -15.97 36.89
C PHE A 65 3.41 -16.38 35.72
N PRO A 66 3.91 -16.31 34.48
CA PRO A 66 3.11 -16.62 33.30
C PRO A 66 2.70 -18.10 33.29
N TYR A 67 1.64 -18.42 32.53
CA TYR A 67 1.29 -19.80 32.22
C TYR A 67 2.28 -20.40 31.23
N GLN A 68 2.53 -21.71 31.32
CA GLN A 68 3.40 -22.41 30.37
C GLN A 68 2.67 -22.91 29.11
N THR A 69 1.34 -22.87 29.11
CA THR A 69 0.51 -23.28 27.96
C THR A 69 -0.63 -22.31 27.72
N ILE A 70 -0.99 -22.15 26.45
CA ILE A 70 -2.13 -21.33 26.03
C ILE A 70 -3.42 -21.92 26.59
N SER A 71 -3.53 -23.26 26.61
CA SER A 71 -4.67 -23.97 27.20
C SER A 71 -4.91 -23.60 28.68
N SER A 72 -3.84 -23.37 29.45
CA SER A 72 -3.96 -22.97 30.87
C SER A 72 -4.49 -21.53 31.02
N ALA A 73 -4.03 -20.62 30.15
CA ALA A 73 -4.55 -19.26 30.10
C ALA A 73 -6.02 -19.22 29.67
N LEU A 74 -6.39 -19.99 28.65
CA LEU A 74 -7.78 -20.13 28.20
C LEU A 74 -8.68 -20.67 29.32
N ALA A 75 -8.22 -21.67 30.08
CA ALA A 75 -8.96 -22.18 31.24
C ALA A 75 -9.19 -21.10 32.32
N LYS A 76 -8.21 -20.23 32.55
CA LYS A 76 -8.35 -19.09 33.47
C LYS A 76 -9.34 -18.06 32.93
N ALA A 77 -9.22 -17.67 31.65
CA ALA A 77 -10.16 -16.73 31.01
C ALA A 77 -11.60 -17.25 30.97
N LYS A 78 -11.78 -18.57 30.81
CA LYS A 78 -13.09 -19.24 30.91
C LYS A 78 -13.71 -19.09 32.30
N SER A 79 -12.89 -19.17 33.34
CA SER A 79 -13.35 -19.06 34.74
C SER A 79 -13.60 -17.62 35.21
N ASP A 80 -13.07 -16.63 34.49
CA ASP A 80 -13.01 -15.24 34.94
C ASP A 80 -13.07 -14.28 33.74
N SER A 81 -14.26 -13.72 33.52
CA SER A 81 -14.58 -12.88 32.35
C SER A 81 -13.84 -11.53 32.34
N ASN A 82 -13.03 -11.23 33.35
CA ASN A 82 -12.15 -10.05 33.33
C ASN A 82 -10.98 -10.24 32.37
N TYR A 83 -10.53 -11.47 32.14
CA TYR A 83 -9.40 -11.76 31.26
C TYR A 83 -9.86 -11.98 29.83
N ARG A 84 -9.40 -11.12 28.91
CA ARG A 84 -9.78 -11.14 27.49
C ARG A 84 -8.58 -11.32 26.57
N TYR A 85 -7.43 -10.83 26.98
CA TYR A 85 -6.20 -10.84 26.20
C TYR A 85 -5.26 -11.90 26.75
N ILE A 86 -4.76 -12.74 25.85
CA ILE A 86 -3.73 -13.72 26.14
C ILE A 86 -2.50 -13.30 25.35
N ARG A 87 -1.53 -12.71 26.04
CA ARG A 87 -0.23 -12.34 25.47
C ARG A 87 0.68 -13.55 25.52
N ILE A 88 1.16 -13.95 24.36
CA ILE A 88 1.92 -15.17 24.18
C ILE A 88 3.35 -14.78 23.81
N ALA A 89 4.30 -15.24 24.59
CA ALA A 89 5.71 -15.00 24.35
C ALA A 89 6.20 -15.71 23.09
N GLU A 90 7.39 -15.33 22.64
CA GLU A 90 8.16 -16.11 21.70
C GLU A 90 8.34 -17.56 22.18
N GLY A 91 8.38 -18.49 21.23
CA GLY A 91 8.49 -19.92 21.54
C GLY A 91 7.67 -20.79 20.60
N THR A 92 7.77 -22.11 20.78
CA THR A 92 7.00 -23.09 19.99
C THR A 92 6.04 -23.88 20.88
N TYR A 93 4.75 -23.69 20.66
CA TYR A 93 3.65 -24.29 21.41
C TYR A 93 3.11 -25.50 20.62
N SER A 94 3.68 -26.67 20.89
CA SER A 94 3.33 -27.95 20.21
C SER A 94 2.63 -28.97 21.13
N ALA A 95 2.70 -28.78 22.45
CA ALA A 95 2.12 -29.67 23.46
C ALA A 95 0.72 -29.23 23.93
N GLU A 96 0.02 -28.44 23.12
CA GLU A 96 -1.33 -27.95 23.43
C GLU A 96 -2.41 -29.02 23.18
N GLY A 97 -3.55 -28.86 23.84
CA GLY A 97 -4.74 -29.64 23.51
C GLY A 97 -5.40 -29.09 22.27
N PHE A 98 -5.00 -29.55 21.08
CA PHE A 98 -5.55 -29.06 19.82
C PHE A 98 -6.95 -29.62 19.50
N PRO A 99 -7.83 -28.82 18.88
CA PRO A 99 -7.67 -27.39 18.61
C PRO A 99 -7.68 -26.55 19.89
N LEU A 100 -7.00 -25.40 19.86
CA LEU A 100 -7.24 -24.33 20.81
C LEU A 100 -8.66 -23.82 20.57
N GLU A 101 -9.59 -24.32 21.38
CA GLU A 101 -11.04 -24.13 21.20
C GLU A 101 -11.53 -22.92 22.01
N ILE A 102 -12.09 -21.93 21.31
CA ILE A 102 -12.75 -20.75 21.88
C ILE A 102 -14.21 -20.78 21.43
N ASP A 103 -15.09 -21.30 22.29
CA ASP A 103 -16.51 -21.51 21.98
C ASP A 103 -17.42 -20.59 22.83
N MET A 104 -18.48 -20.04 22.24
CA MET A 104 -19.48 -19.25 22.95
C MET A 104 -20.14 -20.00 24.13
N ALA A 105 -20.17 -21.33 24.09
CA ALA A 105 -20.70 -22.16 25.16
C ALA A 105 -19.81 -22.11 26.41
N ASP A 106 -18.54 -21.76 26.22
CA ASP A 106 -17.51 -21.72 27.24
C ASP A 106 -17.17 -20.29 27.69
N PHE A 107 -17.30 -19.30 26.80
CA PHE A 107 -16.88 -17.93 27.05
C PHE A 107 -18.05 -16.93 26.90
N SER A 108 -18.19 -16.01 27.85
CA SER A 108 -19.22 -14.96 27.82
C SER A 108 -18.74 -13.62 27.24
N HIS A 109 -17.52 -13.59 26.71
CA HIS A 109 -16.77 -12.39 26.33
C HIS A 109 -15.73 -12.73 25.25
N ASN A 110 -15.38 -11.76 24.41
CA ASN A 110 -14.42 -11.96 23.34
C ASN A 110 -13.02 -12.31 23.87
N ILE A 111 -12.31 -13.19 23.15
CA ILE A 111 -10.97 -13.67 23.49
C ILE A 111 -9.97 -13.31 22.39
N TYR A 112 -8.84 -12.75 22.78
CA TYR A 112 -7.78 -12.32 21.88
C TYR A 112 -6.50 -13.11 22.16
N LEU A 113 -6.02 -13.85 21.16
CA LEU A 113 -4.72 -14.50 21.16
C LEU A 113 -3.73 -13.58 20.46
N ASP A 114 -2.72 -13.12 21.21
CA ASP A 114 -1.80 -12.08 20.77
C ASP A 114 -0.35 -12.54 20.95
N GLY A 115 0.31 -12.88 19.83
CA GLY A 115 1.71 -13.30 19.79
C GLY A 115 2.67 -12.15 19.54
N GLY A 116 3.97 -12.46 19.54
CA GLY A 116 5.02 -11.48 19.27
C GLY A 116 5.62 -10.82 20.51
N TRP A 117 5.40 -11.39 21.70
CA TRP A 117 5.89 -10.81 22.95
C TRP A 117 7.23 -11.40 23.36
N ASN A 118 8.11 -10.59 23.93
CA ASN A 118 9.33 -11.07 24.57
C ASN A 118 9.04 -11.44 26.04
N GLY A 119 8.98 -12.74 26.35
CA GLY A 119 8.72 -13.24 27.71
C GLY A 119 9.89 -13.08 28.68
N LEU A 120 11.11 -12.83 28.17
CA LEU A 120 12.34 -12.65 28.95
C LEU A 120 12.61 -11.19 29.34
N ALA A 121 11.90 -10.24 28.74
CA ALA A 121 12.02 -8.82 29.05
C ALA A 121 11.26 -8.48 30.34
N ASP A 122 11.89 -7.71 31.24
CA ASP A 122 11.37 -7.38 32.58
C ASP A 122 9.93 -6.78 32.57
N ASP A 123 9.46 -6.22 31.46
CA ASP A 123 8.15 -5.54 31.38
C ASP A 123 7.17 -6.09 30.32
N TRP A 124 7.52 -7.12 29.52
CA TRP A 124 6.68 -7.59 28.41
C TRP A 124 6.20 -6.42 27.51
N ALA A 125 7.00 -5.36 27.34
CA ALA A 125 6.45 -4.05 26.94
C ALA A 125 6.44 -3.78 25.43
N GLU A 126 7.18 -4.55 24.63
CA GLU A 126 7.28 -4.32 23.19
C GLU A 126 6.89 -5.59 22.43
N ARG A 127 5.76 -5.49 21.72
CA ARG A 127 5.28 -6.52 20.81
C ARG A 127 5.94 -6.32 19.46
N ASP A 128 6.67 -7.33 19.02
CA ASP A 128 7.29 -7.41 17.70
C ASP A 128 7.20 -8.88 17.23
N PRO A 129 6.17 -9.25 16.45
CA PRO A 129 5.99 -10.61 15.94
C PRO A 129 7.12 -11.11 15.03
N ALA A 130 7.90 -10.19 14.47
CA ALA A 130 9.03 -10.55 13.62
C ALA A 130 10.28 -10.85 14.46
N ALA A 131 10.56 -10.03 15.48
CA ALA A 131 11.70 -10.23 16.38
C ALA A 131 11.46 -11.33 17.43
N ASN A 132 10.23 -11.48 17.94
CA ASN A 132 9.86 -12.39 19.03
C ASN A 132 8.81 -13.41 18.57
N PRO A 133 9.16 -14.38 17.70
CA PRO A 133 8.17 -15.19 17.03
C PRO A 133 7.46 -16.19 17.93
N THR A 134 6.13 -16.07 18.03
CA THR A 134 5.25 -17.04 18.67
C THR A 134 4.76 -18.06 17.65
N THR A 135 5.13 -19.33 17.82
CA THR A 135 4.77 -20.41 16.89
C THR A 135 3.81 -21.41 17.53
N ILE A 136 2.69 -21.67 16.86
CA ILE A 136 1.75 -22.75 17.17
C ILE A 136 1.94 -23.86 16.15
N ASP A 137 2.41 -25.01 16.62
CA ASP A 137 2.57 -26.22 15.81
C ASP A 137 1.42 -27.17 16.14
N ALA A 138 0.47 -27.32 15.22
CA ALA A 138 -0.70 -28.17 15.41
C ALA A 138 -0.36 -29.67 15.48
N GLY A 139 0.88 -30.08 15.19
CA GLY A 139 1.36 -31.45 15.39
C GLY A 139 0.60 -32.50 14.58
N GLY A 140 0.07 -32.12 13.41
CA GLY A 140 -0.74 -32.98 12.55
C GLY A 140 -2.22 -33.04 12.92
N ASN A 141 -2.69 -32.27 13.91
CA ASN A 141 -4.12 -32.16 14.19
C ASN A 141 -4.84 -31.41 13.07
N ALA A 142 -6.12 -31.72 12.87
CA ALA A 142 -6.91 -31.14 11.78
C ALA A 142 -7.19 -29.64 11.95
N THR A 143 -7.06 -29.07 13.15
CA THR A 143 -7.31 -27.64 13.38
C THR A 143 -6.37 -27.14 14.46
N ALA A 144 -5.68 -26.02 14.22
CA ALA A 144 -4.84 -25.40 15.23
C ALA A 144 -5.68 -24.53 16.18
N ILE A 145 -6.44 -23.57 15.65
CA ILE A 145 -7.27 -22.64 16.42
C ILE A 145 -8.70 -22.67 15.91
N ARG A 146 -9.69 -22.73 16.81
CA ARG A 146 -11.10 -22.62 16.46
C ARG A 146 -11.82 -21.57 17.31
N TYR A 147 -12.53 -20.68 16.62
CA TYR A 147 -13.53 -19.78 17.21
C TYR A 147 -14.93 -20.23 16.77
N ASN A 148 -15.80 -20.55 17.73
CA ASN A 148 -17.17 -20.96 17.46
C ASN A 148 -18.17 -19.99 18.11
N GLY A 149 -18.68 -19.08 17.29
CA GLY A 149 -19.82 -18.23 17.60
C GLY A 149 -19.53 -17.11 18.61
N ILE A 150 -18.26 -16.79 18.78
CA ILE A 150 -17.74 -15.78 19.68
C ILE A 150 -16.68 -14.94 18.98
N GLY A 151 -16.65 -13.64 19.29
CA GLY A 151 -15.70 -12.70 18.69
C GLY A 151 -14.34 -12.71 19.40
N GLY A 152 -13.42 -11.90 18.90
CA GLY A 152 -12.05 -11.91 19.40
C GLY A 152 -11.02 -11.50 18.38
N GLY A 153 -9.82 -12.03 18.55
CA GLY A 153 -8.78 -11.87 17.55
C GLY A 153 -7.67 -12.91 17.66
N VAL A 154 -7.00 -13.15 16.54
CA VAL A 154 -5.79 -13.97 16.42
C VAL A 154 -4.76 -13.11 15.70
N THR A 155 -3.72 -12.68 16.42
CA THR A 155 -2.81 -11.66 15.92
C THR A 155 -1.34 -11.98 16.21
N GLY A 156 -0.47 -11.86 15.20
CA GLY A 156 0.99 -12.00 15.37
C GLY A 156 1.48 -13.42 15.62
N LEU A 157 0.78 -14.45 15.14
CA LEU A 157 1.14 -15.85 15.34
C LEU A 157 1.72 -16.47 14.08
N ARG A 158 2.69 -17.37 14.25
CA ARG A 158 3.09 -18.33 13.22
C ARG A 158 2.34 -19.64 13.45
N ILE A 159 1.53 -20.08 12.51
CA ILE A 159 0.64 -21.24 12.68
C ILE A 159 0.95 -22.26 11.58
N HIS A 160 1.27 -23.50 11.96
CA HIS A 160 1.57 -24.54 10.97
C HIS A 160 1.26 -25.95 11.45
N GLY A 161 1.44 -26.93 10.55
CA GLY A 161 1.38 -28.35 10.86
C GLY A 161 -0.06 -28.88 11.02
N ALA A 162 -1.08 -28.11 10.62
CA ALA A 162 -2.45 -28.60 10.63
C ALA A 162 -2.65 -29.56 9.46
N SER A 163 -3.07 -30.80 9.76
CA SER A 163 -3.19 -31.83 8.75
C SER A 163 -4.42 -32.72 8.93
N ALA A 164 -5.02 -33.15 7.82
CA ALA A 164 -6.13 -34.10 7.83
C ALA A 164 -5.93 -35.21 6.80
N ALA A 165 -6.06 -36.47 7.24
CA ALA A 165 -5.90 -37.62 6.36
C ALA A 165 -7.17 -37.90 5.52
N GLY A 166 -6.98 -38.51 4.35
CA GLY A 166 -8.09 -38.93 3.48
C GLY A 166 -8.87 -37.74 2.94
N PHE A 167 -10.20 -37.75 3.11
CA PHE A 167 -11.09 -36.65 2.69
C PHE A 167 -11.37 -35.63 3.80
N GLY A 168 -10.53 -35.60 4.85
CA GLY A 168 -10.69 -34.68 5.97
C GLY A 168 -10.36 -33.23 5.63
N SER A 169 -10.83 -32.30 6.46
CA SER A 169 -10.53 -30.87 6.36
C SER A 169 -9.47 -30.46 7.36
N ALA A 170 -8.50 -29.65 6.92
CA ALA A 170 -7.47 -29.07 7.78
C ALA A 170 -7.62 -27.54 7.85
N TYR A 171 -7.42 -26.97 9.05
CA TYR A 171 -7.49 -25.53 9.28
C TYR A 171 -6.34 -25.01 10.14
N GLY A 172 -5.70 -23.93 9.72
CA GLY A 172 -4.86 -23.15 10.62
C GLY A 172 -5.74 -22.42 11.64
N ILE A 173 -6.62 -21.55 11.14
CA ILE A 173 -7.63 -20.83 11.91
C ILE A 173 -9.02 -21.11 11.31
N ASP A 174 -9.93 -21.62 12.15
CA ASP A 174 -11.33 -21.86 11.80
C ASP A 174 -12.23 -20.94 12.62
N VAL A 175 -12.84 -19.95 11.97
CA VAL A 175 -13.76 -18.98 12.59
C VAL A 175 -15.17 -19.21 12.03
N ASP A 176 -16.09 -19.61 12.91
CA ASP A 176 -17.50 -19.76 12.57
C ASP A 176 -18.37 -18.93 13.53
N LEU A 177 -18.75 -17.72 13.12
CA LEU A 177 -19.59 -16.81 13.92
C LEU A 177 -21.09 -16.94 13.58
N SER A 178 -21.47 -17.91 12.75
CA SER A 178 -22.84 -18.02 12.22
C SER A 178 -23.89 -18.38 13.29
N GLY A 179 -23.48 -19.00 14.40
CA GLY A 179 -24.37 -19.45 15.48
C GLY A 179 -24.61 -18.45 16.61
N GLY A 180 -23.91 -17.31 16.63
CA GLY A 180 -23.80 -16.42 17.79
C GLY A 180 -24.67 -15.16 17.75
N SER A 181 -24.55 -14.35 18.82
CA SER A 181 -24.97 -12.94 18.75
C SER A 181 -23.95 -12.17 17.91
N ALA A 182 -24.41 -11.14 17.20
CA ALA A 182 -23.55 -10.31 16.36
C ALA A 182 -22.30 -9.84 17.13
N THR A 183 -21.14 -10.15 16.59
CA THR A 183 -19.83 -9.86 17.18
C THR A 183 -18.81 -9.54 16.09
N THR A 184 -17.56 -9.30 16.47
CA THR A 184 -16.46 -8.96 15.56
C THR A 184 -15.28 -9.89 15.77
N MET A 185 -14.59 -10.22 14.69
CA MET A 185 -13.35 -11.00 14.71
C MET A 185 -12.25 -10.29 13.93
N THR A 186 -11.00 -10.36 14.40
CA THR A 186 -9.82 -9.90 13.66
C THR A 186 -8.81 -11.03 13.54
N VAL A 187 -8.37 -11.33 12.32
CA VAL A 187 -7.27 -12.26 12.04
C VAL A 187 -6.17 -11.46 11.36
N SER A 188 -5.11 -11.10 12.09
CA SER A 188 -4.13 -10.17 11.54
C SER A 188 -2.66 -10.48 11.82
N GLU A 189 -1.75 -10.06 10.94
CA GLU A 189 -0.30 -10.20 11.15
C GLU A 189 0.16 -11.65 11.39
N ASN A 190 -0.60 -12.64 10.91
CA ASN A 190 -0.25 -14.04 11.09
C ASN A 190 0.54 -14.56 9.90
N VAL A 191 1.45 -15.50 10.16
CA VAL A 191 2.12 -16.30 9.14
C VAL A 191 1.61 -17.72 9.22
N ILE A 192 0.85 -18.18 8.23
CA ILE A 192 0.13 -19.45 8.28
C ILE A 192 0.60 -20.34 7.13
N TYR A 193 1.17 -21.49 7.44
CA TYR A 193 1.84 -22.32 6.44
C TYR A 193 1.78 -23.81 6.75
N ASP A 194 2.16 -24.64 5.79
CA ASP A 194 2.15 -26.11 5.92
C ASP A 194 0.80 -26.64 6.42
N ILE A 195 -0.27 -26.25 5.71
CA ILE A 195 -1.65 -26.67 5.98
C ILE A 195 -2.07 -27.65 4.90
N THR A 196 -2.30 -28.91 5.28
CA THR A 196 -2.52 -30.00 4.32
C THR A 196 -3.80 -30.76 4.63
N GLY A 197 -4.73 -30.81 3.67
CA GLY A 197 -5.96 -31.58 3.82
C GLY A 197 -6.63 -31.76 2.46
N PHE A 198 -7.60 -32.68 2.37
CA PHE A 198 -8.44 -32.67 1.18
C PHE A 198 -9.29 -31.41 1.22
N GLY A 199 -10.17 -31.28 2.23
CA GLY A 199 -10.93 -30.07 2.49
C GLY A 199 -10.18 -29.06 3.37
N GLY A 200 -10.89 -28.00 3.73
CA GLY A 200 -10.42 -26.99 4.68
C GLY A 200 -9.69 -25.81 4.03
N ALA A 201 -9.12 -24.94 4.85
CA ALA A 201 -8.45 -23.70 4.43
C ALA A 201 -7.40 -23.29 5.47
N ALA A 202 -6.38 -22.52 5.11
CA ALA A 202 -5.47 -21.97 6.13
C ALA A 202 -6.22 -21.07 7.11
N VAL A 203 -7.10 -20.22 6.58
CA VAL A 203 -8.06 -19.42 7.33
C VAL A 203 -9.45 -19.59 6.72
N ARG A 204 -10.40 -20.06 7.54
CA ARG A 204 -11.83 -20.07 7.23
C ARG A 204 -12.54 -19.06 8.12
N ILE A 205 -13.35 -18.19 7.54
CA ILE A 205 -14.21 -17.23 8.25
C ILE A 205 -15.63 -17.30 7.72
N VAL A 206 -16.59 -17.55 8.61
CA VAL A 206 -18.03 -17.50 8.33
C VAL A 206 -18.70 -16.59 9.35
N THR A 207 -19.38 -15.53 8.91
CA THR A 207 -19.84 -14.49 9.87
C THR A 207 -21.33 -14.49 10.19
N GLY A 208 -22.21 -14.91 9.27
CA GLY A 208 -23.65 -14.82 9.46
C GLY A 208 -24.11 -13.37 9.66
N SER A 209 -24.50 -12.99 10.89
CA SER A 209 -24.87 -11.62 11.27
C SER A 209 -23.74 -10.82 11.93
N SER A 210 -22.56 -11.44 12.09
CA SER A 210 -21.34 -10.83 12.61
C SER A 210 -20.51 -10.21 11.48
N SER A 211 -19.41 -9.55 11.83
CA SER A 211 -18.41 -9.10 10.84
C SER A 211 -17.00 -9.57 11.23
N ALA A 212 -16.09 -9.61 10.26
CA ALA A 212 -14.70 -9.96 10.50
C ALA A 212 -13.73 -9.21 9.61
N THR A 213 -12.51 -8.98 10.10
CA THR A 213 -11.38 -8.48 9.31
C THR A 213 -10.27 -9.53 9.25
N ALA A 214 -9.67 -9.69 8.08
CA ALA A 214 -8.49 -10.52 7.87
C ALA A 214 -7.42 -9.71 7.15
N ASN A 215 -6.40 -9.23 7.86
CA ASN A 215 -5.43 -8.30 7.28
C ASN A 215 -3.97 -8.55 7.64
N ASP A 216 -3.06 -8.18 6.74
CA ASP A 216 -1.62 -8.31 6.96
C ASP A 216 -1.17 -9.75 7.27
N ASN A 217 -1.90 -10.76 6.76
CA ASN A 217 -1.52 -12.16 6.91
C ASN A 217 -0.67 -12.62 5.72
N VAL A 218 0.28 -13.51 6.00
CA VAL A 218 1.10 -14.19 4.99
C VAL A 218 0.75 -15.67 5.00
N MET A 219 0.38 -16.23 3.85
CA MET A 219 0.00 -17.65 3.75
C MET A 219 0.68 -18.34 2.57
N TYR A 220 1.34 -19.45 2.86
CA TYR A 220 2.09 -20.24 1.88
C TYR A 220 2.12 -21.72 2.21
N ASP A 221 2.48 -22.56 1.23
CA ASP A 221 2.48 -24.02 1.37
C ASP A 221 1.12 -24.60 1.84
N VAL A 222 0.01 -23.98 1.42
CA VAL A 222 -1.34 -24.46 1.70
C VAL A 222 -1.82 -25.37 0.58
N SER A 223 -2.17 -26.60 0.93
CA SER A 223 -2.64 -27.64 0.01
C SER A 223 -4.00 -28.19 0.45
N THR A 224 -5.06 -27.39 0.29
CA THR A 224 -6.45 -27.73 0.64
C THR A 224 -7.42 -27.32 -0.48
N LEU A 225 -8.65 -27.87 -0.50
CA LEU A 225 -9.68 -27.44 -1.47
C LEU A 225 -10.06 -25.95 -1.29
N GLY A 226 -10.13 -25.47 -0.05
CA GLY A 226 -10.50 -24.09 0.25
C GLY A 226 -9.38 -23.09 -0.01
N GLY A 227 -8.12 -23.54 -0.08
CA GLY A 227 -6.96 -22.69 -0.25
C GLY A 227 -6.55 -21.97 1.03
N PRO A 228 -5.67 -20.97 0.93
CA PRO A 228 -5.38 -20.02 2.00
C PRO A 228 -6.63 -19.42 2.65
N PHE A 229 -7.57 -18.88 1.85
CA PHE A 229 -8.76 -18.23 2.39
C PHE A 229 -10.07 -18.86 1.93
N TRP A 230 -10.95 -19.09 2.90
CA TRP A 230 -12.38 -19.31 2.70
C TRP A 230 -13.17 -18.25 3.46
N LEU A 231 -13.84 -17.34 2.73
CA LEU A 231 -14.55 -16.19 3.28
C LEU A 231 -16.05 -16.26 2.94
N ASP A 232 -16.90 -16.23 3.95
CA ASP A 232 -18.35 -16.32 3.80
C ASP A 232 -19.07 -15.33 4.73
N GLY A 233 -19.70 -14.32 4.13
CA GLY A 233 -20.42 -13.27 4.86
C GLY A 233 -19.71 -11.93 4.84
N ASP A 234 -20.05 -11.06 5.80
CA ASP A 234 -19.45 -9.74 6.00
C ASP A 234 -18.00 -9.85 6.50
N VAL A 235 -17.07 -10.00 5.55
CA VAL A 235 -15.63 -10.15 5.83
C VAL A 235 -14.83 -9.21 4.94
N ASP A 236 -14.03 -8.33 5.56
CA ASP A 236 -13.03 -7.52 4.88
C ASP A 236 -11.67 -8.22 4.94
N ALA A 237 -11.16 -8.68 3.81
CA ALA A 237 -9.84 -9.29 3.69
C ALA A 237 -8.90 -8.40 2.87
N TYR A 238 -7.87 -7.82 3.52
CA TYR A 238 -7.00 -6.86 2.86
C TYR A 238 -5.54 -6.91 3.29
N ASN A 239 -4.63 -6.42 2.44
CA ASN A 239 -3.19 -6.41 2.71
C ASN A 239 -2.60 -7.80 3.02
N ASN A 240 -3.22 -8.88 2.53
CA ASN A 240 -2.69 -10.23 2.71
C ASN A 240 -1.77 -10.63 1.55
N VAL A 241 -0.76 -11.46 1.84
CA VAL A 241 0.15 -12.04 0.85
C VAL A 241 -0.08 -13.56 0.79
N LEU A 242 -0.50 -14.05 -0.36
CA LEU A 242 -0.82 -15.46 -0.60
C LEU A 242 0.09 -15.99 -1.71
N HIS A 243 1.06 -16.84 -1.37
CA HIS A 243 2.05 -17.33 -2.33
C HIS A 243 2.38 -18.81 -2.18
N ASP A 244 2.88 -19.44 -3.23
CA ASP A 244 3.31 -20.85 -3.24
C ASP A 244 2.24 -21.85 -2.76
N ASN A 245 0.95 -21.53 -2.94
CA ASN A 245 -0.14 -22.41 -2.54
C ASN A 245 -0.57 -23.36 -3.67
N ASN A 246 -1.00 -24.57 -3.31
CA ASN A 246 -1.38 -25.64 -4.24
C ASN A 246 -2.73 -26.25 -3.85
N GLY A 247 -3.77 -25.43 -3.92
CA GLY A 247 -5.16 -25.80 -3.64
C GLY A 247 -6.04 -25.80 -4.90
N ILE A 248 -7.34 -26.03 -4.73
CA ILE A 248 -8.30 -25.76 -5.82
C ILE A 248 -8.44 -24.26 -6.02
N ASN A 249 -8.57 -23.52 -4.91
CA ASN A 249 -8.66 -22.08 -4.86
C ASN A 249 -7.42 -21.51 -4.13
N VAL A 250 -7.06 -20.25 -4.39
CA VAL A 250 -6.24 -19.47 -3.44
C VAL A 250 -7.17 -18.75 -2.45
N VAL A 251 -8.23 -18.16 -2.99
CA VAL A 251 -9.31 -17.53 -2.23
C VAL A 251 -10.65 -18.03 -2.74
N TYR A 252 -11.51 -18.47 -1.82
CA TYR A 252 -12.94 -18.62 -2.04
C TYR A 252 -13.68 -17.52 -1.28
N CYS A 253 -14.54 -16.76 -1.96
CA CYS A 253 -15.32 -15.69 -1.34
C CYS A 253 -16.78 -15.69 -1.76
N THR A 254 -17.68 -15.42 -0.81
CA THR A 254 -19.12 -15.41 -1.05
C THR A 254 -19.89 -14.57 -0.02
N ASN A 255 -21.19 -14.42 -0.26
CA ASN A 255 -22.18 -13.86 0.68
C ASN A 255 -21.84 -12.47 1.29
N GLY A 256 -21.13 -11.62 0.56
CA GLY A 256 -20.82 -10.25 0.95
C GLY A 256 -19.35 -9.97 1.23
N ALA A 257 -18.47 -10.98 1.14
CA ALA A 257 -17.05 -10.81 1.40
C ALA A 257 -16.41 -9.76 0.45
N HIS A 258 -15.51 -8.95 1.00
CA HIS A 258 -14.76 -7.92 0.30
C HIS A 258 -13.26 -8.18 0.39
N LEU A 259 -12.63 -8.38 -0.77
CA LEU A 259 -11.20 -8.57 -0.93
C LEU A 259 -10.59 -7.33 -1.56
N TYR A 260 -9.65 -6.69 -0.86
CA TYR A 260 -8.93 -5.57 -1.46
C TYR A 260 -7.48 -5.44 -1.03
N ASN A 261 -6.65 -4.84 -1.87
CA ASN A 261 -5.22 -4.69 -1.60
C ASN A 261 -4.54 -6.02 -1.23
N ASN A 262 -4.93 -7.17 -1.78
CA ASN A 262 -4.21 -8.42 -1.52
C ASN A 262 -3.23 -8.72 -2.65
N VAL A 263 -2.13 -9.38 -2.32
CA VAL A 263 -1.14 -9.86 -3.27
C VAL A 263 -1.21 -11.38 -3.34
N MET A 264 -1.46 -11.92 -4.53
CA MET A 264 -1.59 -13.35 -4.80
C MET A 264 -0.62 -13.73 -5.92
N LEU A 265 0.49 -14.37 -5.57
CA LEU A 265 1.56 -14.64 -6.52
C LEU A 265 2.14 -16.05 -6.46
N GLU A 266 2.57 -16.56 -7.61
CA GLU A 266 3.27 -17.85 -7.73
C GLU A 266 2.50 -19.06 -7.16
N ASN A 267 1.18 -18.96 -7.06
CA ASN A 267 0.34 -20.08 -6.66
C ASN A 267 0.11 -21.02 -7.85
N THR A 268 -0.20 -22.28 -7.56
CA THR A 268 -0.49 -23.32 -8.55
C THR A 268 -1.94 -23.85 -8.51
N PRO A 269 -2.99 -23.01 -8.41
CA PRO A 269 -4.36 -23.49 -8.19
C PRO A 269 -5.08 -23.88 -9.48
N PHE A 270 -6.32 -24.37 -9.39
CA PHE A 270 -7.26 -24.29 -10.53
C PHE A 270 -7.80 -22.87 -10.72
N ARG A 271 -8.02 -22.16 -9.61
CA ARG A 271 -8.61 -20.82 -9.55
C ARG A 271 -7.82 -19.97 -8.55
N VAL A 272 -7.37 -18.78 -8.90
CA VAL A 272 -6.76 -17.92 -7.87
C VAL A 272 -7.88 -17.40 -6.98
N ILE A 273 -8.85 -16.68 -7.54
CA ILE A 273 -10.05 -16.24 -6.83
C ILE A 273 -11.28 -16.93 -7.40
N HIS A 274 -12.08 -17.54 -6.52
CA HIS A 274 -13.43 -17.98 -6.82
C HIS A 274 -14.43 -17.06 -6.10
N ALA A 275 -15.01 -16.13 -6.85
CA ALA A 275 -16.05 -15.21 -6.41
C ALA A 275 -17.43 -15.79 -6.71
N ALA A 276 -18.18 -16.13 -5.65
CA ALA A 276 -19.47 -16.80 -5.78
C ALA A 276 -20.62 -16.00 -5.17
N GLY A 277 -21.71 -15.82 -5.92
CA GLY A 277 -22.95 -15.19 -5.47
C GLY A 277 -22.85 -13.68 -5.27
N SER A 278 -22.12 -13.24 -4.25
CA SER A 278 -21.89 -11.84 -3.94
C SER A 278 -20.53 -11.70 -3.28
N CYS A 279 -19.53 -11.33 -4.05
CA CYS A 279 -18.19 -11.02 -3.57
C CYS A 279 -17.67 -9.77 -4.28
N THR A 280 -16.98 -8.90 -3.53
CA THR A 280 -16.33 -7.70 -4.06
C THR A 280 -14.83 -7.93 -4.07
N VAL A 281 -14.19 -7.79 -5.22
CA VAL A 281 -12.76 -8.04 -5.45
C VAL A 281 -12.17 -6.80 -6.09
N GLN A 282 -11.44 -5.99 -5.31
CA GLN A 282 -10.97 -4.67 -5.75
C GLN A 282 -9.50 -4.42 -5.44
N HIS A 283 -8.73 -3.81 -6.32
CA HIS A 283 -7.32 -3.46 -6.00
C HIS A 283 -6.48 -4.66 -5.54
N ASN A 284 -6.67 -5.86 -6.10
CA ASN A 284 -5.80 -7.00 -5.80
C ASN A 284 -4.76 -7.18 -6.91
N SER A 285 -3.55 -7.59 -6.53
CA SER A 285 -2.49 -7.97 -7.47
C SER A 285 -2.45 -9.49 -7.60
N ILE A 286 -2.83 -10.02 -8.78
CA ILE A 286 -2.88 -11.44 -9.10
C ILE A 286 -1.82 -11.73 -10.16
N VAL A 287 -0.64 -12.16 -9.72
CA VAL A 287 0.58 -12.06 -10.53
C VAL A 287 1.31 -13.40 -10.62
N ARG A 288 1.74 -13.80 -11.81
CA ARG A 288 2.64 -14.97 -11.98
C ARG A 288 2.10 -16.30 -11.42
N ASN A 289 0.78 -16.47 -11.30
CA ASN A 289 0.22 -17.76 -10.87
C ASN A 289 0.25 -18.76 -12.04
N GLN A 290 0.51 -20.03 -11.74
CA GLN A 290 0.52 -21.11 -12.72
C GLN A 290 -0.74 -21.96 -12.56
N LEU A 291 -1.79 -21.61 -13.30
CA LEU A 291 -3.08 -22.25 -13.19
C LEU A 291 -3.08 -23.65 -13.82
N GLN A 292 -3.67 -24.59 -13.10
CA GLN A 292 -3.90 -25.94 -13.58
C GLN A 292 -5.21 -26.00 -14.39
N ASP A 293 -5.19 -26.67 -15.53
CA ASP A 293 -6.39 -26.88 -16.35
C ASP A 293 -7.19 -28.09 -15.83
N ASN A 294 -8.43 -27.84 -15.39
CA ASN A 294 -9.40 -28.87 -15.00
C ASN A 294 -10.54 -29.07 -16.02
N GLY A 295 -10.51 -28.36 -17.15
CA GLY A 295 -11.46 -28.44 -18.26
C GLY A 295 -12.71 -27.56 -18.13
N THR A 296 -13.20 -27.23 -16.94
CA THR A 296 -14.53 -26.59 -16.79
C THR A 296 -14.63 -25.43 -15.81
N ASP A 297 -13.78 -25.32 -14.79
CA ASP A 297 -13.91 -24.32 -13.73
C ASP A 297 -12.53 -23.82 -13.29
N TYR A 298 -11.92 -22.97 -14.13
CA TYR A 298 -10.56 -22.48 -13.99
C TYR A 298 -10.46 -20.99 -14.39
N GLY A 299 -9.41 -20.30 -13.95
CA GLY A 299 -9.13 -18.91 -14.32
C GLY A 299 -8.54 -18.10 -13.16
N ALA A 300 -7.86 -17.00 -13.44
CA ALA A 300 -7.27 -16.19 -12.36
C ALA A 300 -8.39 -15.61 -11.47
N VAL A 301 -9.44 -15.06 -12.07
CA VAL A 301 -10.68 -14.72 -11.36
C VAL A 301 -11.87 -15.46 -11.97
N VAL A 302 -12.48 -16.36 -11.21
CA VAL A 302 -13.69 -17.09 -11.61
C VAL A 302 -14.90 -16.50 -10.91
N MET A 303 -15.90 -16.08 -11.70
CA MET A 303 -17.15 -15.50 -11.23
C MET A 303 -18.28 -16.51 -11.45
N GLU A 304 -18.99 -16.87 -10.37
CA GLU A 304 -20.07 -17.86 -10.40
C GLU A 304 -21.31 -17.35 -9.67
N GLY A 305 -22.41 -17.19 -10.40
CA GLY A 305 -23.70 -16.83 -9.80
C GLY A 305 -23.73 -15.42 -9.20
N GLY A 306 -24.90 -14.78 -9.31
CA GLY A 306 -25.16 -13.49 -8.66
C GLY A 306 -24.32 -12.34 -9.21
N ALA A 307 -24.15 -11.28 -8.42
CA ALA A 307 -23.62 -9.99 -8.85
C ALA A 307 -22.32 -9.66 -8.11
N ASN A 308 -21.25 -10.37 -8.47
CA ASN A 308 -19.91 -10.07 -7.94
C ASN A 308 -19.39 -8.76 -8.57
N VAL A 309 -18.50 -8.07 -7.86
CA VAL A 309 -17.87 -6.83 -8.33
C VAL A 309 -16.37 -7.04 -8.42
N VAL A 310 -15.83 -7.11 -9.63
CA VAL A 310 -14.40 -7.27 -9.87
C VAL A 310 -13.86 -6.02 -10.56
N ALA A 311 -13.15 -5.17 -9.82
CA ALA A 311 -12.67 -3.90 -10.36
C ALA A 311 -11.28 -3.49 -9.91
N ASN A 312 -10.53 -2.77 -10.74
CA ASN A 312 -9.18 -2.28 -10.41
C ASN A 312 -8.20 -3.37 -9.95
N ASN A 313 -8.36 -4.63 -10.37
CA ASN A 313 -7.38 -5.66 -10.06
C ASN A 313 -6.28 -5.63 -11.12
N LEU A 314 -5.04 -5.90 -10.72
CA LEU A 314 -3.92 -6.09 -11.63
C LEU A 314 -3.69 -7.59 -11.80
N ILE A 315 -4.11 -8.15 -12.94
CA ILE A 315 -4.09 -9.57 -13.25
C ILE A 315 -3.06 -9.77 -14.35
N THR A 316 -1.86 -10.21 -14.01
CA THR A 316 -0.77 -10.26 -14.98
C THR A 316 0.09 -11.51 -14.89
N HIS A 317 0.66 -11.89 -16.03
CA HIS A 317 1.62 -12.99 -16.15
C HIS A 317 1.12 -14.33 -15.60
N ASN A 318 -0.20 -14.52 -15.50
CA ASN A 318 -0.77 -15.79 -15.07
C ASN A 318 -0.77 -16.77 -16.23
N THR A 319 -0.21 -17.95 -15.99
CA THR A 319 0.01 -18.97 -17.02
C THR A 319 -0.92 -20.16 -16.86
N GLY A 320 -1.07 -20.94 -17.92
CA GLY A 320 -1.89 -22.15 -17.93
C GLY A 320 -3.38 -21.88 -18.21
N ASN A 321 -3.87 -20.65 -18.02
CA ASN A 321 -5.26 -20.32 -18.32
C ASN A 321 -5.62 -18.82 -18.43
N ASP A 322 -6.90 -18.55 -18.68
CA ASP A 322 -7.53 -17.24 -18.85
C ASP A 322 -7.40 -16.37 -17.58
N SER A 323 -7.25 -15.05 -17.77
CA SER A 323 -7.28 -14.04 -16.69
C SER A 323 -8.58 -14.06 -15.90
N SER A 324 -9.66 -14.52 -16.52
CA SER A 324 -10.99 -14.42 -15.97
C SER A 324 -11.93 -15.42 -16.62
N ARG A 325 -12.95 -15.82 -15.88
CA ARG A 325 -13.97 -16.74 -16.36
C ARG A 325 -15.32 -16.49 -15.73
N HIS A 326 -16.32 -16.29 -16.58
CA HIS A 326 -17.73 -16.21 -16.22
C HIS A 326 -18.38 -17.60 -16.28
N LEU A 327 -18.90 -18.10 -15.15
CA LEU A 327 -19.61 -19.37 -15.05
C LEU A 327 -21.14 -19.19 -15.12
N ALA A 328 -21.89 -20.28 -14.97
CA ALA A 328 -23.34 -20.27 -15.13
C ALA A 328 -24.04 -19.34 -14.11
N GLY A 329 -25.02 -18.57 -14.58
CA GLY A 329 -25.83 -17.68 -13.73
C GLY A 329 -25.11 -16.41 -13.27
N ASP A 330 -23.94 -16.12 -13.84
CA ASP A 330 -23.15 -14.94 -13.54
C ASP A 330 -23.77 -13.65 -14.11
N THR A 331 -23.86 -12.62 -13.26
CA THR A 331 -24.27 -11.24 -13.59
C THR A 331 -23.26 -10.20 -13.07
N SER A 332 -22.03 -10.64 -12.83
CA SER A 332 -20.95 -9.84 -12.23
C SER A 332 -20.48 -8.71 -13.14
N THR A 333 -19.95 -7.66 -12.51
CA THR A 333 -19.21 -6.61 -13.21
C THR A 333 -17.73 -6.92 -13.19
N PHE A 334 -17.08 -6.84 -14.34
CA PHE A 334 -15.63 -6.98 -14.50
C PHE A 334 -15.11 -5.75 -15.27
N GLU A 335 -14.63 -4.74 -14.55
CA GLU A 335 -14.29 -3.42 -15.12
C GLU A 335 -13.01 -2.81 -14.55
N TYR A 336 -12.30 -1.99 -15.32
CA TYR A 336 -11.07 -1.29 -14.88
C TYR A 336 -9.93 -2.19 -14.36
N ASN A 337 -9.96 -3.49 -14.68
CA ASN A 337 -8.87 -4.40 -14.32
C ASN A 337 -7.70 -4.23 -15.31
N GLY A 338 -6.46 -4.20 -14.79
CA GLY A 338 -5.24 -4.25 -15.59
C GLY A 338 -4.92 -5.68 -16.00
N LEU A 339 -4.96 -5.98 -17.30
CA LEU A 339 -4.74 -7.31 -17.86
C LEU A 339 -3.50 -7.29 -18.75
N TYR A 340 -2.49 -8.12 -18.42
CA TYR A 340 -1.27 -8.16 -19.22
C TYR A 340 -0.48 -9.45 -19.08
N GLY A 341 0.02 -9.99 -20.20
CA GLY A 341 0.94 -11.12 -20.18
C GLY A 341 0.35 -12.44 -19.67
N ASN A 342 -0.97 -12.54 -19.49
CA ASN A 342 -1.61 -13.81 -19.14
C ASN A 342 -1.66 -14.74 -20.36
N THR A 343 -1.99 -16.02 -20.14
CA THR A 343 -2.14 -16.97 -21.27
C THR A 343 -3.24 -16.53 -22.23
N ALA A 344 -4.33 -15.99 -21.69
CA ALA A 344 -5.38 -15.34 -22.45
C ALA A 344 -6.08 -14.28 -21.59
N ASP A 345 -6.48 -13.19 -22.23
CA ASP A 345 -7.17 -12.05 -21.62
C ASP A 345 -8.51 -11.79 -22.34
N PRO A 346 -9.56 -12.60 -22.09
CA PRO A 346 -10.81 -12.53 -22.86
C PRO A 346 -11.56 -11.21 -22.73
N GLU A 347 -11.38 -10.48 -21.63
CA GLU A 347 -12.07 -9.20 -21.34
C GLU A 347 -11.21 -7.95 -21.61
N ALA A 348 -9.98 -8.13 -22.12
CA ALA A 348 -9.07 -7.04 -22.48
C ALA A 348 -9.74 -5.98 -23.39
N GLY A 349 -9.68 -4.71 -22.99
CA GLY A 349 -10.24 -3.58 -23.74
C GLY A 349 -11.78 -3.46 -23.71
N THR A 350 -12.46 -4.27 -22.91
CA THR A 350 -13.92 -4.20 -22.70
C THR A 350 -14.24 -3.63 -21.33
N ALA A 351 -15.37 -2.93 -21.15
CA ALA A 351 -15.80 -2.39 -19.85
C ALA A 351 -14.70 -1.59 -19.09
N ASN A 352 -13.88 -0.82 -19.82
CA ASN A 352 -12.71 -0.10 -19.31
C ASN A 352 -11.59 -0.96 -18.71
N ASN A 353 -11.60 -2.28 -18.91
CA ASN A 353 -10.44 -3.12 -18.59
C ASN A 353 -9.26 -2.72 -19.48
N LEU A 354 -8.11 -2.59 -18.83
CA LEU A 354 -6.90 -2.01 -19.38
C LEU A 354 -6.01 -3.12 -19.95
N VAL A 355 -5.38 -2.84 -21.08
CA VAL A 355 -4.24 -3.62 -21.57
C VAL A 355 -3.01 -2.78 -21.28
N CYS A 356 -2.43 -2.95 -20.10
CA CYS A 356 -1.36 -2.10 -19.60
C CYS A 356 -0.21 -2.96 -19.07
N ASP A 357 1.02 -2.68 -19.50
CA ASP A 357 2.20 -3.39 -18.97
C ASP A 357 2.53 -2.81 -17.59
N PRO A 358 2.46 -3.60 -16.50
CA PRO A 358 2.77 -3.11 -15.17
C PRO A 358 4.24 -2.68 -14.99
N ASN A 359 5.14 -3.12 -15.88
CA ASN A 359 6.56 -2.78 -15.87
C ASN A 359 7.16 -2.88 -14.44
N TYR A 360 7.03 -4.06 -13.81
CA TYR A 360 7.37 -4.25 -12.40
C TYR A 360 8.81 -3.80 -12.08
N ALA A 361 8.96 -3.07 -10.98
CA ALA A 361 10.24 -2.50 -10.55
C ALA A 361 11.28 -3.58 -10.17
N VAL A 362 10.81 -4.73 -9.67
CA VAL A 362 11.63 -5.91 -9.35
C VAL A 362 10.93 -7.14 -9.94
N SER A 363 11.63 -7.90 -10.79
CA SER A 363 10.98 -8.91 -11.64
C SER A 363 11.10 -10.34 -11.14
N ASN A 364 11.73 -10.63 -10.00
CA ASN A 364 12.03 -12.00 -9.56
C ASN A 364 12.05 -12.15 -8.03
N GLY A 365 10.89 -12.43 -7.45
CA GLY A 365 10.73 -12.85 -6.06
C GLY A 365 9.26 -13.07 -5.70
N THR A 366 9.04 -13.68 -4.52
CA THR A 366 7.72 -13.99 -3.94
C THR A 366 7.22 -12.91 -2.96
N ASN A 367 7.91 -11.76 -2.86
CA ASN A 367 7.54 -10.72 -1.91
C ASN A 367 6.48 -9.77 -2.49
N ALA A 368 5.69 -9.15 -1.63
CA ALA A 368 4.71 -8.13 -2.03
C ALA A 368 5.37 -6.95 -2.76
N ASP A 369 6.60 -6.60 -2.39
CA ASP A 369 7.36 -5.52 -3.04
C ASP A 369 7.70 -5.84 -4.51
N ASP A 370 7.72 -7.12 -4.90
CA ASP A 370 8.02 -7.56 -6.28
C ASP A 370 6.85 -7.34 -7.24
N VAL A 371 5.72 -6.81 -6.76
CA VAL A 371 4.57 -6.44 -7.60
C VAL A 371 4.29 -4.94 -7.60
N MET A 372 5.26 -4.12 -7.16
CA MET A 372 5.20 -2.67 -7.35
C MET A 372 5.50 -2.28 -8.79
N MET A 373 4.66 -1.42 -9.35
CA MET A 373 4.87 -0.83 -10.67
C MET A 373 5.92 0.28 -10.58
N ASN A 374 6.64 0.52 -11.68
CA ASN A 374 7.41 1.76 -11.80
C ASN A 374 6.54 2.88 -12.39
N SER A 375 6.97 4.13 -12.22
CA SER A 375 6.23 5.32 -12.68
C SER A 375 6.13 5.46 -14.20
N ALA A 376 6.78 4.58 -14.98
CA ALA A 376 6.67 4.53 -16.44
C ALA A 376 5.74 3.42 -16.93
N SER A 377 5.00 2.78 -16.02
CA SER A 377 3.98 1.77 -16.34
C SER A 377 2.74 2.44 -16.91
N ASP A 378 2.18 1.88 -17.99
CA ASP A 378 0.92 2.34 -18.59
C ASP A 378 -0.30 2.04 -17.68
N CYS A 379 -0.09 1.33 -16.57
CA CYS A 379 -1.13 1.07 -15.58
C CYS A 379 -1.23 2.18 -14.52
N VAL A 380 -0.25 3.09 -14.44
CA VAL A 380 -0.28 4.21 -13.49
C VAL A 380 -1.46 5.14 -13.81
N ASP A 381 -2.19 5.58 -12.80
CA ASP A 381 -3.32 6.51 -12.91
C ASP A 381 -4.44 6.04 -13.88
N ALA A 382 -4.54 4.73 -14.10
CA ALA A 382 -5.42 4.15 -15.11
C ALA A 382 -6.72 3.53 -14.55
N GLY A 383 -6.79 3.31 -13.23
CA GLY A 383 -7.94 2.68 -12.58
C GLY A 383 -9.08 3.65 -12.25
N LYS A 384 -10.07 3.13 -11.52
CA LYS A 384 -11.24 3.88 -11.05
C LYS A 384 -11.04 4.37 -9.62
N ASN A 385 -11.37 5.62 -9.30
CA ASN A 385 -11.34 6.08 -7.90
C ASN A 385 -12.47 5.41 -7.08
N ILE A 386 -12.12 4.54 -6.14
CA ILE A 386 -13.06 3.84 -5.26
C ILE A 386 -13.03 4.48 -3.87
N ALA A 387 -14.03 5.29 -3.55
CA ALA A 387 -14.04 6.14 -2.36
C ALA A 387 -13.92 5.41 -1.00
N THR A 388 -14.22 4.10 -0.95
CA THR A 388 -14.15 3.28 0.26
C THR A 388 -12.76 2.68 0.51
N ILE A 389 -11.85 2.74 -0.47
CA ILE A 389 -10.47 2.23 -0.36
C ILE A 389 -9.53 3.42 -0.50
N THR A 390 -9.11 3.97 0.64
CA THR A 390 -8.37 5.25 0.69
C THR A 390 -6.86 5.10 0.76
N THR A 391 -6.35 3.89 1.00
CA THR A 391 -4.92 3.58 1.03
C THR A 391 -4.64 2.27 0.30
N ASP A 392 -3.41 2.13 -0.19
CA ASP A 392 -2.90 0.91 -0.81
C ASP A 392 -2.31 -0.08 0.23
N PHE A 393 -1.66 -1.14 -0.27
CA PHE A 393 -0.97 -2.14 0.55
C PHE A 393 0.12 -1.55 1.46
N ASN A 394 0.84 -0.52 1.02
CA ASN A 394 1.92 0.13 1.76
C ASN A 394 1.46 1.33 2.61
N GLY A 395 0.16 1.62 2.62
CA GLY A 395 -0.41 2.77 3.32
C GLY A 395 -0.29 4.10 2.54
N ILE A 396 0.06 4.07 1.25
CA ILE A 396 0.04 5.23 0.36
C ILE A 396 -1.43 5.61 0.10
N THR A 397 -1.75 6.90 0.23
CA THR A 397 -3.10 7.44 -0.02
C THR A 397 -3.49 7.29 -1.49
N ARG A 398 -4.75 6.92 -1.75
CA ARG A 398 -5.34 6.86 -3.08
C ARG A 398 -6.33 8.03 -3.34
N PRO A 399 -6.36 8.61 -4.55
CA PRO A 399 -5.39 8.43 -5.63
C PRO A 399 -4.09 9.23 -5.36
N ALA A 400 -2.96 8.71 -5.82
CA ALA A 400 -1.71 9.45 -5.97
C ALA A 400 -1.39 9.65 -7.45
N ASP A 401 -0.91 10.84 -7.82
CA ASP A 401 -0.51 11.20 -9.19
C ASP A 401 0.88 10.61 -9.52
N GLY A 402 0.91 9.31 -9.81
CA GLY A 402 2.14 8.52 -9.89
C GLY A 402 3.03 8.87 -11.08
N ASP A 403 2.47 9.47 -12.13
CA ASP A 403 3.20 9.93 -13.32
C ASP A 403 3.34 11.46 -13.44
N ASP A 404 2.78 12.24 -12.50
CA ASP A 404 2.85 13.71 -12.42
C ASP A 404 2.29 14.41 -13.67
N ASP A 405 1.25 13.82 -14.28
CA ASP A 405 0.55 14.41 -15.43
C ASP A 405 -0.61 15.36 -15.03
N GLY A 406 -0.96 15.37 -13.74
CA GLY A 406 -2.00 16.20 -13.15
C GLY A 406 -3.41 15.59 -13.11
N ASP A 407 -3.60 14.33 -13.55
CA ASP A 407 -4.87 13.60 -13.55
C ASP A 407 -4.85 12.35 -12.66
N ALA A 408 -4.64 12.56 -11.36
CA ALA A 408 -4.58 11.52 -10.34
C ALA A 408 -5.80 10.57 -10.33
N LYS A 409 -5.55 9.28 -10.53
CA LYS A 409 -6.51 8.18 -10.34
C LYS A 409 -5.85 7.01 -9.63
N SER A 410 -6.66 6.17 -9.00
CA SER A 410 -6.14 4.99 -8.31
C SER A 410 -5.58 3.99 -9.31
N ASP A 411 -4.42 3.42 -8.98
CA ASP A 411 -3.80 2.36 -9.76
C ASP A 411 -4.57 1.04 -9.65
N PRO A 412 -4.68 0.25 -10.74
CA PRO A 412 -5.10 -1.13 -10.64
C PRO A 412 -4.04 -1.94 -9.87
N GLY A 413 -4.50 -2.88 -9.04
CA GLY A 413 -3.65 -3.70 -8.18
C GLY A 413 -3.54 -3.19 -6.76
N ALA A 414 -2.76 -3.93 -5.95
CA ALA A 414 -2.66 -3.71 -4.50
C ALA A 414 -1.86 -2.49 -4.10
N HIS A 415 -0.92 -2.06 -4.95
CA HIS A 415 -0.03 -0.93 -4.70
C HIS A 415 -0.48 0.30 -5.50
N GLU A 416 -0.21 1.46 -4.93
CA GLU A 416 -0.27 2.76 -5.58
C GLU A 416 1.16 3.26 -5.82
N VAL A 417 1.47 3.73 -7.01
CA VAL A 417 2.71 4.44 -7.29
C VAL A 417 2.62 5.80 -6.61
N PRO A 418 3.54 6.11 -5.67
CA PRO A 418 3.51 7.40 -4.99
C PRO A 418 3.81 8.51 -6.01
N ALA A 419 3.17 9.66 -5.82
CA ALA A 419 3.51 10.84 -6.60
C ALA A 419 5.02 11.13 -6.49
N PRO A 420 5.71 11.44 -7.60
CA PRO A 420 7.13 11.72 -7.55
C PRO A 420 7.40 12.90 -6.63
N MET A 421 8.49 12.81 -5.86
CA MET A 421 8.90 13.90 -4.98
C MET A 421 9.45 15.06 -5.83
N VAL A 422 8.57 15.97 -6.24
CA VAL A 422 8.96 17.18 -6.97
C VAL A 422 9.59 18.17 -5.99
N THR A 423 10.83 18.55 -6.26
CA THR A 423 11.54 19.53 -5.44
C THR A 423 10.95 20.92 -5.69
N ALA A 424 10.47 21.57 -4.62
CA ALA A 424 10.01 22.95 -4.69
C ALA A 424 11.11 23.86 -5.27
N PRO A 425 10.75 24.83 -6.13
CA PRO A 425 11.71 25.74 -6.69
C PRO A 425 12.23 26.68 -5.61
N VAL A 426 13.49 27.04 -5.71
CA VAL A 426 14.18 28.01 -4.85
C VAL A 426 14.89 28.98 -5.77
N ILE A 427 14.54 30.25 -5.64
CA ILE A 427 15.18 31.36 -6.33
C ILE A 427 16.42 31.74 -5.53
N SER A 428 17.58 31.66 -6.16
CA SER A 428 18.87 31.99 -5.56
C SER A 428 19.68 32.91 -6.47
N ASN A 429 20.69 33.58 -5.90
CA ASN A 429 21.54 34.53 -6.64
C ASN A 429 20.74 35.60 -7.39
N LEU A 430 19.64 36.09 -6.79
CA LEU A 430 18.83 37.17 -7.34
C LEU A 430 19.63 38.47 -7.31
N ASP A 431 19.89 39.07 -8.48
CA ASP A 431 20.71 40.26 -8.61
C ASP A 431 20.30 41.12 -9.83
N VAL A 432 20.72 42.38 -9.83
CA VAL A 432 20.47 43.36 -10.89
C VAL A 432 21.80 43.94 -11.37
N LEU A 433 22.08 43.82 -12.67
CA LEU A 433 23.43 44.02 -13.21
C LEU A 433 23.82 45.51 -13.39
N VAL A 434 22.83 46.39 -13.58
CA VAL A 434 23.03 47.85 -13.70
C VAL A 434 22.05 48.53 -12.75
N ASP A 435 22.56 49.09 -11.66
CA ASP A 435 21.79 49.80 -10.63
C ASP A 435 22.63 50.92 -9.98
N PRO A 436 22.25 52.20 -10.10
CA PRO A 436 21.11 52.72 -10.89
C PRO A 436 21.36 52.59 -12.41
N PHE A 437 20.31 52.70 -13.21
CA PHE A 437 20.39 52.82 -14.68
C PHE A 437 19.61 54.06 -15.19
N SER A 438 19.98 54.57 -16.38
CA SER A 438 19.43 55.82 -16.97
C SER A 438 18.81 55.54 -18.34
N PRO A 439 17.50 55.27 -18.45
CA PRO A 439 16.82 54.97 -19.71
C PRO A 439 16.49 56.24 -20.51
N ASP A 440 17.47 57.10 -20.78
CA ASP A 440 17.30 58.36 -21.52
C ASP A 440 17.57 58.25 -23.04
N GLY A 441 18.09 57.11 -23.49
CA GLY A 441 18.34 56.81 -24.89
C GLY A 441 19.63 57.40 -25.43
N ASP A 442 20.56 57.81 -24.56
CA ASP A 442 21.87 58.34 -24.96
C ASP A 442 22.90 57.24 -25.33
N GLY A 443 22.53 55.96 -25.12
CA GLY A 443 23.37 54.79 -25.37
C GLY A 443 24.16 54.29 -24.14
N THR A 444 24.04 54.95 -22.99
CA THR A 444 24.79 54.67 -21.76
C THR A 444 23.84 54.23 -20.66
N GLN A 445 23.92 52.95 -20.25
CA GLN A 445 23.10 52.41 -19.15
C GLN A 445 21.58 52.57 -19.37
N ASP A 446 21.13 52.54 -20.64
CA ASP A 446 19.72 52.65 -21.03
C ASP A 446 18.82 51.48 -20.55
N SER A 447 19.41 50.40 -20.04
CA SER A 447 18.70 49.22 -19.58
C SER A 447 19.45 48.53 -18.47
N THR A 448 18.71 47.74 -17.71
CA THR A 448 19.24 46.83 -16.70
C THR A 448 18.88 45.38 -17.02
N THR A 449 19.47 44.44 -16.29
CA THR A 449 19.17 43.01 -16.42
C THR A 449 19.01 42.41 -15.04
N LEU A 450 17.85 41.80 -14.81
CA LEU A 450 17.56 40.94 -13.69
C LEU A 450 18.17 39.56 -13.95
N GLY A 451 18.91 39.00 -13.00
CA GLY A 451 19.44 37.64 -13.05
C GLY A 451 19.12 36.85 -11.79
N PHE A 452 18.85 35.55 -11.92
CA PHE A 452 18.69 34.61 -10.80
C PHE A 452 18.94 33.16 -11.25
N THR A 453 18.98 32.24 -10.28
CA THR A 453 19.14 30.80 -10.52
C THR A 453 18.04 30.00 -9.83
N LEU A 454 17.48 29.02 -10.54
CA LEU A 454 16.53 28.04 -10.00
C LEU A 454 17.23 26.70 -9.76
N ASN A 455 16.89 26.03 -8.66
CA ASN A 455 17.35 24.66 -8.33
C ASN A 455 16.52 23.56 -9.02
N ALA A 456 15.33 23.88 -9.51
CA ALA A 456 14.38 22.99 -10.17
C ALA A 456 13.67 23.73 -11.30
N GLU A 457 13.11 22.99 -12.26
CA GLU A 457 12.25 23.57 -13.29
C GLU A 457 10.98 24.16 -12.66
N ALA A 458 10.58 25.36 -13.11
CA ALA A 458 9.41 26.06 -12.62
C ALA A 458 8.86 27.05 -13.64
N ASP A 459 7.57 27.34 -13.53
CA ASP A 459 6.92 28.42 -14.25
C ASP A 459 7.20 29.75 -13.55
N VAL A 460 7.84 30.67 -14.27
CA VAL A 460 8.31 31.95 -13.73
C VAL A 460 7.40 33.09 -14.20
N THR A 461 6.98 33.92 -13.25
CA THR A 461 6.38 35.23 -13.50
C THR A 461 7.28 36.32 -12.93
N VAL A 462 7.58 37.34 -13.72
CA VAL A 462 8.40 38.49 -13.31
C VAL A 462 7.61 39.77 -13.51
N GLU A 463 7.30 40.44 -12.40
CA GLU A 463 6.64 41.74 -12.40
C GLU A 463 7.62 42.83 -11.96
N VAL A 464 7.52 44.00 -12.57
CA VAL A 464 8.16 45.22 -12.06
C VAL A 464 7.10 46.03 -11.33
N LYS A 465 7.38 46.39 -10.08
CA LYS A 465 6.47 47.16 -9.22
C LYS A 465 7.12 48.45 -8.72
N THR A 466 6.31 49.43 -8.40
CA THR A 466 6.75 50.58 -7.60
C THR A 466 7.11 50.14 -6.18
N SER A 467 7.77 51.04 -5.42
CA SER A 467 8.01 50.86 -3.98
C SER A 467 6.73 50.69 -3.15
N THR A 468 5.56 51.00 -3.69
CA THR A 468 4.23 50.81 -3.07
C THR A 468 3.47 49.61 -3.63
N ASP A 469 4.17 48.62 -4.19
CA ASP A 469 3.59 47.38 -4.73
C ASP A 469 2.63 47.53 -5.91
N THR A 470 2.67 48.67 -6.61
CA THR A 470 1.85 48.87 -7.81
C THR A 470 2.58 48.31 -9.03
N PRO A 471 2.02 47.32 -9.77
CA PRO A 471 2.67 46.77 -10.96
C PRO A 471 2.71 47.81 -12.08
N VAL A 472 3.90 47.96 -12.68
CA VAL A 472 4.16 48.90 -13.78
C VAL A 472 4.57 48.20 -15.07
N ALA A 473 5.19 47.02 -14.99
CA ALA A 473 5.52 46.18 -16.13
C ALA A 473 5.48 44.69 -15.77
N THR A 474 5.37 43.83 -16.78
CA THR A 474 5.48 42.37 -16.65
C THR A 474 6.50 41.90 -17.68
N LEU A 475 7.59 41.28 -17.22
CA LEU A 475 8.69 40.82 -18.09
C LEU A 475 8.50 39.36 -18.51
N ALA A 476 7.78 38.58 -17.71
CA ALA A 476 7.46 37.18 -17.99
C ALA A 476 6.13 36.81 -17.34
N THR A 477 5.36 35.96 -18.01
CA THR A 477 4.11 35.41 -17.50
C THR A 477 4.13 33.90 -17.65
N SER A 478 4.31 33.19 -16.54
CA SER A 478 4.31 31.73 -16.48
C SER A 478 5.23 31.07 -17.51
N GLU A 479 6.46 31.58 -17.67
CA GLU A 479 7.44 30.96 -18.57
C GLU A 479 8.18 29.84 -17.85
N THR A 480 8.16 28.63 -18.41
CA THR A 480 8.92 27.49 -17.87
C THR A 480 10.43 27.72 -18.01
N LYS A 481 11.15 27.72 -16.89
CA LYS A 481 12.61 27.94 -16.81
C LYS A 481 13.26 26.97 -15.83
N ASN A 482 14.57 26.77 -16.00
CA ASN A 482 15.43 26.01 -15.09
C ASN A 482 16.85 26.60 -15.11
N GLY A 483 17.63 26.41 -14.05
CA GLY A 483 19.01 26.88 -13.95
C GLY A 483 19.11 28.40 -13.94
N SER A 484 20.09 28.95 -14.66
CA SER A 484 20.31 30.40 -14.72
C SER A 484 19.31 31.09 -15.64
N VAL A 485 18.61 32.11 -15.13
CA VAL A 485 17.56 32.86 -15.82
C VAL A 485 17.88 34.36 -15.78
N SER A 486 17.55 35.07 -16.85
CA SER A 486 17.72 36.53 -16.90
C SER A 486 16.63 37.22 -17.73
N TYR A 487 16.24 38.43 -17.30
CA TYR A 487 15.29 39.30 -18.01
C TYR A 487 15.86 40.71 -18.13
N GLY A 488 15.85 41.26 -19.35
CA GLY A 488 16.22 42.66 -19.59
C GLY A 488 15.05 43.60 -19.33
N TRP A 489 15.34 44.81 -18.84
CA TRP A 489 14.35 45.87 -18.67
C TRP A 489 14.92 47.23 -19.08
N ASP A 490 14.17 47.97 -19.89
CA ASP A 490 14.53 49.27 -20.44
C ASP A 490 13.93 50.45 -19.66
N GLY A 491 13.43 50.20 -18.44
CA GLY A 491 12.81 51.22 -17.60
C GLY A 491 11.40 51.64 -18.02
N LYS A 492 10.79 50.95 -18.98
CA LYS A 492 9.44 51.27 -19.44
C LYS A 492 8.36 50.45 -18.76
N GLY A 493 7.21 51.09 -18.61
CA GLY A 493 5.97 50.51 -18.13
C GLY A 493 5.13 49.88 -19.25
N THR A 494 3.97 49.37 -18.83
CA THR A 494 2.97 48.76 -19.71
C THR A 494 2.55 49.72 -20.82
N GLY A 495 2.56 49.25 -22.06
CA GLY A 495 2.27 50.10 -23.22
C GLY A 495 3.44 50.99 -23.66
N ASN A 496 4.67 50.66 -23.25
CA ASN A 496 5.91 51.36 -23.63
C ASN A 496 5.90 52.83 -23.13
N THR A 497 5.39 53.04 -21.93
CA THR A 497 5.37 54.36 -21.25
C THR A 497 6.65 54.58 -20.46
N ASP A 498 7.26 55.75 -20.61
CA ASP A 498 8.41 56.12 -19.78
C ASP A 498 7.98 56.25 -18.31
N LEU A 499 8.81 55.72 -17.42
CA LEU A 499 8.58 55.79 -15.98
C LEU A 499 9.39 56.94 -15.37
N GLU A 500 8.90 57.47 -14.25
CA GLU A 500 9.60 58.54 -13.52
C GLU A 500 10.86 57.99 -12.83
N ALA A 501 11.84 58.86 -12.57
CA ALA A 501 12.98 58.49 -11.74
C ALA A 501 12.51 58.08 -10.34
N GLY A 502 13.11 57.01 -9.80
CA GLY A 502 12.76 56.49 -8.49
C GLY A 502 13.05 55.01 -8.31
N MET A 503 12.67 54.50 -7.14
CA MET A 503 12.88 53.10 -6.76
C MET A 503 11.74 52.22 -7.28
N TYR A 504 12.14 51.14 -7.95
CA TYR A 504 11.29 50.05 -8.40
C TYR A 504 11.80 48.73 -7.81
N LYS A 505 11.01 47.69 -7.96
CA LYS A 505 11.41 46.33 -7.60
C LYS A 505 10.96 45.31 -8.62
N PHE A 506 11.82 44.34 -8.89
CA PHE A 506 11.45 43.11 -9.54
C PHE A 506 10.87 42.15 -8.50
N VAL A 507 9.70 41.59 -8.79
CA VAL A 507 9.10 40.50 -8.02
C VAL A 507 9.12 39.27 -8.91
N VAL A 508 9.91 38.27 -8.51
CA VAL A 508 10.04 36.99 -9.20
C VAL A 508 9.26 35.96 -8.41
N MET A 509 8.31 35.30 -9.07
CA MET A 509 7.56 34.18 -8.54
C MET A 509 7.85 32.95 -9.40
N ALA A 510 8.31 31.88 -8.77
CA ALA A 510 8.55 30.59 -9.41
C ALA A 510 7.66 29.53 -8.75
N THR A 511 6.92 28.77 -9.56
CA THR A 511 5.98 27.75 -9.08
C THR A 511 6.14 26.46 -9.87
N ASN A 512 6.07 25.31 -9.19
CA ASN A 512 5.87 23.99 -9.77
C ASN A 512 4.94 23.15 -8.87
N THR A 513 4.75 21.87 -9.19
CA THR A 513 3.90 20.95 -8.40
C THR A 513 4.47 20.68 -6.99
N GLY A 514 5.79 20.84 -6.79
CA GLY A 514 6.45 20.75 -5.49
C GLY A 514 6.29 21.98 -4.60
N GLY A 515 5.85 23.13 -5.12
CA GLY A 515 5.59 24.34 -4.35
C GLY A 515 5.94 25.63 -5.09
N SER A 516 6.08 26.73 -4.34
CA SER A 516 6.46 28.03 -4.89
C SER A 516 7.49 28.76 -4.03
N ASP A 517 8.27 29.61 -4.67
CA ASP A 517 9.16 30.57 -4.03
C ASP A 517 8.99 31.96 -4.68
N MET A 518 9.17 32.99 -3.87
CA MET A 518 9.04 34.37 -4.27
C MET A 518 10.18 35.19 -3.69
N GLN A 519 10.87 35.93 -4.55
CA GLN A 519 11.94 36.83 -4.16
C GLN A 519 11.76 38.19 -4.83
N GLU A 520 12.27 39.23 -4.17
CA GLU A 520 12.25 40.59 -4.71
C GLU A 520 13.64 41.23 -4.62
N VAL A 521 13.94 42.08 -5.60
CA VAL A 521 15.16 42.89 -5.62
C VAL A 521 14.82 44.29 -6.15
N SER A 522 15.37 45.31 -5.49
CA SER A 522 15.16 46.70 -5.87
C SER A 522 16.09 47.12 -7.01
N VAL A 523 15.66 48.13 -7.76
CA VAL A 523 16.46 48.82 -8.78
C VAL A 523 16.05 50.29 -8.84
N GLU A 524 16.99 51.18 -9.07
CA GLU A 524 16.77 52.62 -9.21
C GLU A 524 16.82 53.06 -10.69
N ILE A 525 15.78 53.79 -11.13
CA ILE A 525 15.84 54.61 -12.34
C ILE A 525 16.39 55.97 -11.94
N ALA A 526 17.57 56.33 -12.45
CA ALA A 526 18.17 57.64 -12.26
C ALA A 526 18.49 58.26 -13.61
N TYR A 527 17.79 59.34 -13.98
CA TYR A 527 18.12 60.11 -15.18
C TYR A 527 19.39 60.92 -14.93
N ASP A 528 20.45 60.65 -15.71
CA ASP A 528 21.65 61.49 -15.68
C ASP A 528 21.33 62.86 -16.32
N SER A 529 21.97 63.91 -15.82
CA SER A 529 21.90 65.26 -16.36
C SER A 529 23.16 65.63 -17.17
N THR A 530 24.11 64.70 -17.37
CA THR A 530 25.25 64.96 -18.24
C THR A 530 24.80 65.01 -19.70
N PRO A 531 24.95 66.15 -20.41
CA PRO A 531 24.67 66.20 -21.84
C PRO A 531 25.62 65.25 -22.58
N ALA A 532 25.10 64.54 -23.58
CA ALA A 532 25.88 63.68 -24.47
C ALA A 532 27.20 64.37 -24.89
N PRO A 533 28.36 63.67 -24.89
CA PRO A 533 29.62 64.25 -25.33
C PRO A 533 29.58 64.58 -26.84
N GLY A 534 29.11 65.78 -27.20
CA GLY A 534 29.05 66.19 -28.60
C GLY A 534 28.28 67.46 -28.96
N GLU A 535 27.29 67.89 -28.18
CA GLU A 535 26.51 69.10 -28.55
C GLU A 535 27.07 70.39 -27.93
N GLN A 536 28.17 70.89 -28.50
CA GLN A 536 28.55 72.29 -28.33
C GLN A 536 27.70 73.19 -29.24
N CYS A 537 26.84 73.98 -28.58
CA CYS A 537 26.30 75.29 -28.96
C CYS A 537 26.35 75.70 -30.45
N ALA A 538 25.26 75.45 -31.18
CA ALA A 538 24.92 76.21 -32.37
C ALA A 538 23.79 77.22 -32.05
N GLY A 539 24.10 78.51 -32.10
CA GLY A 539 23.11 79.53 -32.43
C GLY A 539 22.74 80.54 -31.34
N TYR A 540 23.57 81.58 -31.19
CA TYR A 540 23.04 82.94 -31.11
C TYR A 540 23.87 83.84 -32.03
N THR A 541 23.27 84.20 -33.16
CA THR A 541 23.70 85.33 -34.00
C THR A 541 23.17 86.62 -33.38
N ASP A 542 24.04 87.58 -33.11
CA ASP A 542 23.61 88.97 -32.92
C ASP A 542 24.56 89.96 -33.64
N VAL A 543 23.92 90.71 -34.54
CA VAL A 543 24.19 92.00 -35.22
C VAL A 543 25.65 92.48 -35.40
N ALA A 544 26.05 92.63 -36.67
CA ALA A 544 27.19 93.45 -37.08
C ALA A 544 26.87 94.96 -37.01
N ALA A 545 27.76 95.73 -36.40
CA ALA A 545 27.74 97.18 -36.41
C ALA A 545 28.42 97.75 -37.68
N SER A 546 27.76 98.78 -38.22
CA SER A 546 28.10 99.74 -39.32
C SER A 546 28.36 99.20 -40.72
#